data_AF-A0A2R6L1B1-F1
#
_entry.id   AF-A0A2R6L1B1-F1
#
_cell.length_a   1.000
_cell.length_b   1.000
_cell.length_c   1.000
_cell.angle_alpha   90.00
_cell.angle_beta   90.00
_cell.angle_gamma   90.00
#
_symmetry.space_group_name_H-M   'P 1'
#
loop_
_entity.id
_entity.type
_entity.pdbx_description
1 polymer ?
#
loop_
_entity_poly.entity_id
_entity_poly.type
_entity_poly.pdbx_seq_one_letter_code
_entity_poly.pdbx_strand_id
1 'polypeptide(L)'
;MNAYESDTNESIELDGRTERALTEKMTVFQLDGGVYSVTSESGTEYRVDGRADRCTCPDYRYRGVRCKHLRRVAFATGEEPVPADLDGHPVDPLLGKHTDGQPYSTDEEPVVATGGGEIIDKDDSGRPDECQCWDAELGLPCWPCYREGFEEPNPDEPESSLQANESHRDRARQMTET
;
A
#
# COMPACT_ATOMS: atom_id res chain seq x y z
N MET A 1 14.56 -24.13 -46.14
CA MET A 1 13.31 -24.08 -45.36
C MET A 1 13.67 -24.33 -43.91
N ASN A 2 13.41 -23.31 -43.08
CA ASN A 2 13.20 -23.30 -41.61
C ASN A 2 14.29 -23.90 -40.70
N ALA A 3 14.56 -23.37 -39.51
CA ALA A 3 13.85 -22.40 -38.70
C ALA A 3 14.88 -21.56 -37.90
N TYR A 4 14.61 -20.27 -37.78
CA TYR A 4 15.11 -19.45 -36.69
C TYR A 4 14.30 -19.87 -35.45
N GLU A 5 14.93 -20.59 -34.53
CA GLU A 5 14.30 -20.95 -33.27
C GLU A 5 14.70 -19.90 -32.22
N SER A 6 13.70 -19.11 -31.85
CA SER A 6 13.70 -18.17 -30.74
C SER A 6 13.72 -18.93 -29.42
N ASP A 7 14.77 -18.76 -28.62
CA ASP A 7 14.82 -19.20 -27.23
C ASP A 7 14.58 -17.97 -26.34
N THR A 8 13.30 -17.66 -26.15
CA THR A 8 12.78 -16.64 -25.25
C THR A 8 12.73 -17.21 -23.83
N ASN A 9 13.83 -17.03 -23.08
CA ASN A 9 13.81 -16.89 -21.62
C ASN A 9 15.14 -16.26 -21.15
N GLU A 10 15.36 -14.99 -21.52
CA GLU A 10 16.42 -14.18 -20.92
C GLU A 10 15.86 -13.54 -19.65
N SER A 11 16.15 -14.15 -18.50
CA SER A 11 16.13 -13.44 -17.21
C SER A 11 17.01 -12.20 -17.38
N ILE A 12 16.40 -11.01 -17.43
CA ILE A 12 17.12 -9.77 -17.61
C ILE A 12 17.90 -9.54 -16.32
N GLU A 13 19.21 -9.81 -16.32
CA GLU A 13 20.08 -9.51 -15.18
C GLU A 13 19.98 -8.01 -14.86
N LEU A 14 19.18 -7.67 -13.86
CA LEU A 14 18.91 -6.28 -13.52
C LEU A 14 20.16 -5.68 -12.89
N ASP A 15 20.52 -4.49 -13.35
CA ASP A 15 21.59 -3.75 -12.67
C ASP A 15 21.17 -3.51 -11.21
N GLY A 16 22.08 -3.70 -10.26
CA GLY A 16 21.74 -3.63 -8.83
C GLY A 16 21.12 -2.30 -8.36
N ARG A 17 21.14 -1.22 -9.15
CA ARG A 17 20.37 0.00 -8.82
C ARG A 17 18.89 -0.13 -9.20
N THR A 18 18.58 -0.89 -10.24
CA THR A 18 17.22 -1.19 -10.68
C THR A 18 16.55 -2.11 -9.70
N GLU A 19 17.20 -3.21 -9.31
CA GLU A 19 16.70 -4.11 -8.26
C GLU A 19 16.37 -3.31 -6.99
N ARG A 20 17.33 -2.54 -6.48
CA ARG A 20 17.13 -1.70 -5.29
C ARG A 20 16.06 -0.62 -5.46
N ALA A 21 15.83 -0.14 -6.68
CA ALA A 21 14.75 0.82 -6.93
C ALA A 21 13.38 0.17 -6.80
N LEU A 22 13.25 -1.11 -7.15
CA LEU A 22 12.00 -1.83 -7.12
C LEU A 22 11.73 -2.47 -5.75
N THR A 23 12.76 -2.97 -5.08
CA THR A 23 12.62 -3.84 -3.90
C THR A 23 12.76 -3.12 -2.55
N GLU A 24 13.57 -2.06 -2.46
CA GLU A 24 13.74 -1.33 -1.20
C GLU A 24 12.49 -0.50 -0.86
N LYS A 25 12.26 -0.31 0.45
CA LYS A 25 11.17 0.53 0.93
C LYS A 25 11.43 2.00 0.63
N MET A 26 10.68 2.55 -0.32
CA MET A 26 10.81 3.95 -0.72
C MET A 26 9.46 4.59 -1.03
N THR A 27 9.20 5.73 -0.38
CA THR A 27 8.01 6.53 -0.65
C THR A 27 8.34 7.60 -1.68
N VAL A 28 7.58 7.65 -2.77
CA VAL A 28 7.66 8.71 -3.79
C VAL A 28 6.47 9.62 -3.60
N PHE A 29 6.70 10.85 -3.15
CA PHE A 29 5.67 11.86 -3.02
C PHE A 29 5.82 12.87 -4.15
N GLN A 30 4.77 13.05 -4.95
CA GLN A 30 4.76 14.02 -6.03
C GLN A 30 4.67 15.45 -5.49
N LEU A 31 5.60 16.29 -5.93
CA LEU A 31 5.53 17.74 -5.76
C LEU A 31 5.05 18.36 -7.08
N ASP A 32 5.14 19.68 -7.20
CA ASP A 32 4.75 20.37 -8.43
C ASP A 32 5.82 20.25 -9.53
N GLY A 33 5.38 20.38 -10.79
CA GLY A 33 6.26 20.55 -11.95
C GLY A 33 7.08 19.32 -12.39
N GLY A 34 6.71 18.11 -11.95
CA GLY A 34 7.50 16.88 -12.23
C GLY A 34 8.69 16.70 -11.30
N VAL A 35 8.66 17.36 -10.13
CA VAL A 35 9.61 17.16 -9.04
C VAL A 35 8.98 16.24 -8.01
N TYR A 36 9.78 15.36 -7.42
CA TYR A 36 9.35 14.36 -6.45
C TYR A 36 10.22 14.43 -5.20
N SER A 37 9.61 14.18 -4.06
CA SER A 37 10.30 13.89 -2.81
C SER A 37 10.37 12.38 -2.62
N VAL A 38 11.58 11.83 -2.56
CA VAL A 38 11.79 10.39 -2.38
C VAL A 38 12.40 10.14 -1.01
N THR A 39 11.63 9.52 -0.13
CA THR A 39 12.11 9.07 1.18
C THR A 39 12.63 7.65 1.05
N SER A 40 13.93 7.49 1.29
CA SER A 40 14.60 6.19 1.24
C SER A 40 14.42 5.38 2.53
N GLU A 41 14.74 4.08 2.49
CA GLU A 41 14.65 3.18 3.66
C GLU A 41 15.47 3.65 4.86
N SER A 42 16.56 4.41 4.63
CA SER A 42 17.34 5.03 5.71
C SER A 42 16.65 6.22 6.38
N GLY A 43 15.44 6.58 5.94
CA GLY A 43 14.70 7.76 6.36
C GLY A 43 15.22 9.07 5.76
N THR A 44 16.22 9.02 4.86
CA THR A 44 16.73 10.22 4.20
C THR A 44 15.87 10.57 2.99
N GLU A 45 15.47 11.83 2.90
CA GLU A 45 14.71 12.37 1.79
C GLU A 45 15.64 12.98 0.72
N TYR A 46 15.32 12.72 -0.54
CA TYR A 46 16.02 13.30 -1.69
C TYR A 46 15.00 13.91 -2.66
N ARG A 47 15.36 15.06 -3.25
CA ARG A 47 14.58 15.63 -4.35
C ARG A 47 15.03 15.03 -5.67
N VAL A 48 14.04 14.64 -6.47
CA VAL A 48 14.22 14.08 -7.80
C VAL A 48 13.45 14.95 -8.78
N ASP A 49 14.13 15.47 -9.79
CA ASP A 49 13.50 16.08 -10.95
C ASP A 49 13.43 15.01 -12.04
N GLY A 50 12.22 14.48 -12.28
CA GLY A 50 12.00 13.41 -13.25
C GLY A 50 12.22 13.89 -14.69
N ARG A 51 11.91 15.16 -14.98
CA ARG A 51 12.03 15.72 -16.33
C ARG A 51 13.47 16.03 -16.71
N ALA A 52 14.26 16.48 -15.74
CA ALA A 52 15.67 16.83 -15.95
C ALA A 52 16.64 15.69 -15.63
N ASP A 53 16.14 14.51 -15.24
CA ASP A 53 16.93 13.36 -14.77
C ASP A 53 17.98 13.74 -13.71
N ARG A 54 17.55 14.53 -12.71
CA ARG A 54 18.42 15.02 -11.62
C ARG A 54 17.97 14.52 -10.27
N CYS A 55 18.93 14.12 -9.44
CA CYS A 55 18.65 13.72 -8.06
C CYS A 55 19.63 14.38 -7.09
N THR A 56 19.13 14.77 -5.91
CA THR A 56 19.99 15.31 -4.83
C THR A 56 20.68 14.23 -4.01
N CYS A 57 20.60 12.94 -4.36
CA CYS A 57 21.28 11.89 -3.61
C CYS A 57 22.80 11.86 -3.84
N PRO A 58 23.58 11.29 -2.90
CA PRO A 58 25.03 11.15 -3.06
C PRO A 58 25.46 10.35 -4.30
N ASP A 59 24.76 9.26 -4.63
CA ASP A 59 25.13 8.42 -5.79
C ASP A 59 25.07 9.21 -7.10
N TYR A 60 24.03 10.03 -7.28
CA TYR A 60 23.95 10.95 -8.43
C TYR A 60 24.99 12.06 -8.33
N ARG A 61 25.09 12.76 -7.19
CA ARG A 61 25.99 13.91 -7.03
C ARG A 61 27.46 13.58 -7.26
N TYR A 62 27.92 12.42 -6.80
CA TYR A 62 29.33 12.06 -6.89
C TYR A 62 29.68 11.24 -8.12
N ARG A 63 28.72 10.48 -8.68
CA ARG A 63 29.00 9.59 -9.82
C ARG A 63 28.35 10.03 -11.12
N GLY A 64 27.37 10.94 -11.09
CA GLY A 64 26.67 11.44 -12.28
C GLY A 64 25.85 10.38 -13.02
N VAL A 65 25.58 9.24 -12.38
CA VAL A 65 24.83 8.14 -12.97
C VAL A 65 23.35 8.22 -12.62
N ARG A 66 22.49 7.59 -13.43
CA ARG A 66 21.10 7.34 -13.04
C ARG A 66 21.15 6.54 -11.73
N CYS A 67 20.61 7.10 -10.65
CA CYS A 67 20.63 6.47 -9.33
C CYS A 67 19.36 5.63 -9.12
N LYS A 68 19.25 4.94 -7.99
CA LYS A 68 18.04 4.19 -7.64
C LYS A 68 16.79 5.07 -7.51
N HIS A 69 16.94 6.33 -7.06
CA HIS A 69 15.79 7.22 -6.86
C HIS A 69 15.19 7.72 -8.18
N LEU A 70 16.04 7.97 -9.20
CA LEU A 70 15.56 8.30 -10.54
C LEU A 70 14.78 7.14 -11.17
N ARG A 71 15.31 5.93 -11.05
CA ARG A 71 14.61 4.71 -11.48
C ARG A 71 13.30 4.51 -10.72
N ARG A 72 13.31 4.68 -9.39
CA ARG A 72 12.12 4.57 -8.54
C ARG A 72 11.01 5.51 -9.01
N VAL A 73 11.34 6.76 -9.33
CA VAL A 73 10.36 7.73 -9.85
C VAL A 73 9.81 7.25 -11.19
N ALA A 74 10.67 6.87 -12.14
CA ALA A 74 10.23 6.42 -13.47
C ALA A 74 9.28 5.21 -13.40
N PHE A 75 9.56 4.23 -12.53
CA PHE A 75 8.65 3.11 -12.30
C PHE A 75 7.36 3.56 -11.61
N ALA A 76 7.46 4.38 -10.55
CA ALA A 76 6.29 4.83 -9.78
C ALA A 76 5.30 5.64 -10.63
N THR A 77 5.81 6.46 -11.56
CA THR A 77 4.98 7.30 -12.45
C THR A 77 4.49 6.57 -13.69
N GLY A 78 4.97 5.34 -13.94
CA GLY A 78 4.69 4.62 -15.18
C GLY A 78 5.41 5.20 -16.41
N GLU A 79 6.49 5.96 -16.22
CA GLU A 79 7.37 6.35 -17.34
C GLU A 79 8.19 5.17 -17.87
N GLU A 80 8.47 4.20 -17.00
CA GLU A 80 9.19 2.96 -17.33
C GLU A 80 8.40 1.75 -16.81
N PRO A 81 8.29 0.66 -17.58
CA PRO A 81 7.63 -0.55 -17.11
C PRO A 81 8.46 -1.22 -16.02
N VAL A 82 7.76 -1.82 -15.05
CA VAL A 82 8.37 -2.71 -14.07
C VAL A 82 8.69 -4.05 -14.75
N PRO A 83 9.93 -4.55 -14.69
CA PRO A 83 10.26 -5.88 -15.18
C PRO A 83 9.39 -6.94 -14.51
N ALA A 84 8.84 -7.87 -15.30
CA ALA A 84 7.97 -8.93 -14.79
C ALA A 84 8.69 -9.94 -13.88
N ASP A 85 9.99 -10.16 -14.11
CA ASP A 85 10.83 -11.02 -13.30
C ASP A 85 11.93 -10.21 -12.60
N LEU A 86 12.01 -10.36 -11.28
CA LEU A 86 13.02 -9.76 -10.40
C LEU A 86 13.79 -10.86 -9.65
N ASP A 87 13.96 -12.04 -10.24
CA ASP A 87 14.67 -13.19 -9.65
C ASP A 87 14.12 -13.59 -8.27
N GLY A 88 12.80 -13.47 -8.10
CA GLY A 88 12.10 -13.77 -6.84
C GLY A 88 12.13 -12.65 -5.79
N HIS A 89 12.66 -11.46 -6.12
CA HIS A 89 12.57 -10.30 -5.24
C HIS A 89 11.23 -9.57 -5.42
N PRO A 90 10.40 -9.45 -4.37
CA PRO A 90 9.12 -8.78 -4.51
C PRO A 90 9.30 -7.27 -4.74
N VAL A 91 8.50 -6.71 -5.66
CA VAL A 91 8.35 -5.26 -5.81
C VAL A 91 7.80 -4.67 -4.51
N ASP A 92 8.27 -3.48 -4.14
CA ASP A 92 7.75 -2.78 -2.98
C ASP A 92 6.24 -2.48 -3.15
N PRO A 93 5.36 -2.97 -2.25
CA PRO A 93 3.91 -2.81 -2.39
C PRO A 93 3.40 -1.37 -2.36
N LEU A 94 4.25 -0.40 -1.99
CA LEU A 94 3.92 1.02 -1.97
C LEU A 94 4.36 1.77 -3.23
N LEU A 95 4.89 1.07 -4.24
CA LEU A 95 5.29 1.67 -5.51
C LEU A 95 4.10 2.40 -6.15
N GLY A 96 4.29 3.66 -6.51
CA GLY A 96 3.26 4.49 -7.17
C GLY A 96 2.12 4.99 -6.28
N LYS A 97 2.04 4.60 -5.00
CA LYS A 97 0.87 4.90 -4.14
C LYS A 97 0.57 6.41 -3.95
N HIS A 98 1.58 7.26 -4.06
CA HIS A 98 1.47 8.70 -3.82
C HIS A 98 1.86 9.55 -5.04
N THR A 99 1.70 8.97 -6.23
CA THR A 99 1.89 9.64 -7.51
C THR A 99 0.60 9.57 -8.33
N ASP A 100 0.41 10.52 -9.24
CA ASP A 100 -0.74 10.49 -10.16
C ASP A 100 -0.59 9.43 -11.27
N GLY A 101 0.62 8.89 -11.44
CA GLY A 101 0.91 7.81 -12.39
C GLY A 101 0.53 6.43 -11.87
N GLN A 102 0.34 5.49 -12.79
CA GLN A 102 0.03 4.10 -12.48
C GLN A 102 1.16 3.20 -12.97
N PRO A 103 1.92 2.55 -12.07
CA PRO A 103 2.95 1.61 -12.48
C PRO A 103 2.32 0.41 -13.21
N TYR A 104 3.02 -0.10 -14.22
CA TYR A 104 2.61 -1.24 -15.04
C TYR A 104 3.81 -2.16 -15.27
N SER A 105 3.56 -3.44 -15.50
CA SER A 105 4.60 -4.40 -15.83
C SER A 105 4.93 -4.40 -17.33
N THR A 106 6.05 -5.01 -17.71
CA THR A 106 6.42 -5.23 -19.12
C THR A 106 5.39 -6.03 -19.91
N ASP A 107 4.53 -6.81 -19.24
CA ASP A 107 3.42 -7.55 -19.86
C ASP A 107 2.14 -6.71 -19.98
N GLU A 108 2.24 -5.39 -19.77
CA GLU A 108 1.13 -4.42 -19.84
C GLU A 108 0.03 -4.61 -18.78
N GLU A 109 0.28 -5.45 -17.78
CA GLU A 109 -0.62 -5.64 -16.65
C GLU A 109 -0.34 -4.59 -15.55
N PRO A 110 -1.38 -4.08 -14.86
CA PRO A 110 -1.17 -3.21 -13.71
C PRO A 110 -0.40 -3.99 -12.64
N VAL A 111 0.63 -3.38 -12.03
CA VAL A 111 1.30 -4.02 -10.91
C VAL A 111 0.34 -4.01 -9.72
N VAL A 112 -0.25 -5.16 -9.43
CA VAL A 112 -1.12 -5.30 -8.26
C VAL A 112 -0.23 -5.35 -7.03
N ALA A 113 -0.49 -4.49 -6.05
CA ALA A 113 0.14 -4.61 -4.75
C ALA A 113 -0.30 -5.96 -4.16
N THR A 114 0.58 -6.97 -4.16
CA THR A 114 0.31 -8.28 -3.55
C THR A 114 0.43 -8.18 -2.03
N GLY A 115 -0.28 -7.24 -1.41
CA GLY A 115 -0.66 -7.35 -0.01
C GLY A 115 -1.98 -8.10 0.00
N GLY A 116 -1.99 -9.33 0.51
CA GLY A 116 -3.14 -10.24 0.49
C GLY A 116 -4.35 -9.70 1.25
N GLY A 117 -5.07 -8.75 0.64
CA GLY A 117 -6.42 -8.38 1.02
C GLY A 117 -7.37 -9.36 0.34
N GLU A 118 -7.93 -10.27 1.12
CA GLU A 118 -9.04 -11.10 0.68
C GLU A 118 -10.24 -10.18 0.40
N ILE A 119 -10.81 -10.30 -0.80
CA ILE A 119 -12.14 -9.78 -1.11
C ILE A 119 -13.15 -10.66 -0.37
N ILE A 120 -13.45 -10.29 0.87
CA ILE A 120 -14.58 -10.84 1.62
C ILE A 120 -15.86 -10.37 0.92
N ASP A 121 -16.72 -11.32 0.56
CA ASP A 121 -18.06 -11.02 0.04
C ASP A 121 -18.78 -10.12 1.05
N LYS A 122 -19.08 -8.89 0.61
CA LYS A 122 -19.84 -7.91 1.39
C LYS A 122 -21.18 -8.53 1.78
N ASP A 123 -21.54 -8.46 3.05
CA ASP A 123 -22.89 -8.82 3.44
C ASP A 123 -23.89 -7.91 2.69
N ASP A 124 -24.94 -8.50 2.12
CA ASP A 124 -25.94 -7.78 1.33
C ASP A 124 -26.77 -6.77 2.15
N SER A 125 -26.42 -6.56 3.43
CA SER A 125 -27.09 -5.59 4.31
C SER A 125 -26.86 -4.14 3.87
N GLY A 126 -25.88 -3.90 2.98
CA GLY A 126 -25.50 -2.57 2.50
C GLY A 126 -24.86 -1.70 3.58
N ARG A 127 -24.62 -2.26 4.78
CA ARG A 127 -23.96 -1.58 5.89
C ARG A 127 -22.43 -1.62 5.72
N PRO A 128 -21.70 -0.70 6.39
CA PRO A 128 -20.24 -0.72 6.36
C PRO A 128 -19.68 -1.92 7.13
N ASP A 129 -18.60 -2.52 6.62
CA ASP A 129 -17.93 -3.69 7.21
C ASP A 129 -17.41 -3.43 8.64
N GLU A 130 -17.15 -2.16 8.97
CA GLU A 130 -16.75 -1.72 10.31
C GLU A 130 -17.96 -1.27 11.16
N CYS A 131 -19.10 -1.95 11.04
CA CYS A 131 -20.26 -1.70 11.89
C CYS A 131 -19.91 -2.02 13.36
N GLN A 132 -19.92 -0.99 14.22
CA GLN A 132 -19.69 -1.12 15.65
C GLN A 132 -20.93 -0.63 16.40
N CYS A 133 -22.12 -1.19 16.12
CA CYS A 133 -23.36 -0.80 16.82
C CYS A 133 -23.46 -1.40 18.24
N TRP A 134 -22.33 -1.55 18.94
CA TRP A 134 -22.19 -2.16 20.27
C TRP A 134 -22.89 -1.42 21.43
N ASP A 135 -23.39 -0.20 21.22
CA ASP A 135 -24.04 0.63 22.25
C ASP A 135 -25.35 1.23 21.72
N ALA A 136 -26.25 0.35 21.24
CA ALA A 136 -27.53 0.69 20.65
C ALA A 136 -28.61 1.12 21.68
N GLU A 137 -28.29 1.22 22.97
CA GLU A 137 -29.26 1.54 24.04
C GLU A 137 -29.92 2.92 23.86
N LEU A 138 -29.28 3.81 23.10
CA LEU A 138 -29.81 5.13 22.77
C LEU A 138 -30.73 5.14 21.53
N GLY A 139 -30.92 3.99 20.87
CA GLY A 139 -31.66 3.90 19.60
C GLY A 139 -30.95 4.61 18.44
N LEU A 140 -29.64 4.84 18.55
CA LEU A 140 -28.84 5.59 17.58
C LEU A 140 -27.86 4.66 16.83
N PRO A 141 -27.61 4.91 15.53
CA PRO A 141 -26.62 4.17 14.74
C PRO A 141 -25.20 4.47 15.20
N CYS A 142 -24.28 3.52 15.02
CA CYS A 142 -22.85 3.79 15.21
C CYS A 142 -22.34 4.82 14.18
N TRP A 143 -21.23 5.50 14.50
CA TRP A 143 -20.64 6.54 13.62
C TRP A 143 -20.39 6.05 12.17
N PRO A 144 -19.85 4.83 11.94
CA PRO A 144 -19.75 4.28 10.59
C PRO A 144 -21.09 4.20 9.86
N CYS A 145 -22.16 3.72 10.50
CA CYS A 145 -23.50 3.65 9.90
C CYS A 145 -24.11 5.03 9.65
N TYR A 146 -23.97 5.96 10.59
CA TYR A 146 -24.47 7.33 10.43
C TYR A 146 -23.84 8.04 9.24
N ARG A 147 -22.52 7.87 9.05
CA ARG A 147 -21.79 8.45 7.91
C ARG A 147 -22.32 7.96 6.56
N GLU A 148 -22.73 6.69 6.49
CA GLU A 148 -23.30 6.09 5.29
C GLU A 148 -24.82 6.35 5.14
N GLY A 149 -25.42 7.15 6.03
CA GLY A 149 -26.82 7.60 5.93
C GLY A 149 -27.86 6.71 6.63
N PHE A 150 -27.43 5.77 7.48
CA PHE A 150 -28.35 5.00 8.31
C PHE A 150 -28.76 5.82 9.54
N GLU A 151 -30.06 5.82 9.84
CA GLU A 151 -30.64 6.55 10.99
C GLU A 151 -30.95 5.64 12.18
N GLU A 152 -30.79 4.33 12.01
CA GLU A 152 -31.09 3.29 12.99
C GLU A 152 -29.89 2.34 13.18
N PRO A 153 -29.66 1.83 14.42
CA PRO A 153 -28.61 0.85 14.69
C PRO A 153 -28.80 -0.43 13.86
N ASN A 154 -27.72 -1.20 13.70
CA ASN A 154 -27.78 -2.45 12.95
C ASN A 154 -28.66 -3.48 13.68
N PRO A 155 -29.78 -3.93 13.09
CA PRO A 155 -30.69 -4.88 13.73
C PRO A 155 -30.12 -6.29 13.82
N ASP A 156 -29.07 -6.59 13.05
CA ASP A 156 -28.46 -7.92 12.92
C ASP A 156 -27.20 -8.10 13.80
N GLU A 157 -26.86 -7.13 14.67
CA GLU A 157 -25.78 -7.33 15.64
C GLU A 157 -26.18 -8.41 16.66
N PRO A 158 -25.27 -9.33 17.01
CA PRO A 158 -25.53 -10.27 18.09
C PRO A 158 -25.63 -9.49 19.41
N GLU A 159 -26.83 -9.39 19.97
CA GLU A 159 -27.00 -9.08 21.39
C GLU A 159 -26.12 -10.05 22.21
N SER A 160 -25.45 -9.53 23.23
CA SER A 160 -24.71 -10.27 24.28
C SER A 160 -23.18 -10.41 24.14
N SER A 161 -22.47 -9.31 24.39
CA SER A 161 -21.24 -9.35 25.21
C SER A 161 -21.50 -8.96 26.69
N LEU A 162 -22.77 -8.80 27.07
CA LEU A 162 -23.20 -8.49 28.43
C LEU A 162 -22.82 -9.56 29.47
N GLN A 163 -22.44 -10.79 29.07
CA GLN A 163 -21.99 -11.82 30.02
C GLN A 163 -20.50 -11.75 30.39
N ALA A 164 -19.68 -10.96 29.69
CA ALA A 164 -18.24 -10.88 30.00
C ALA A 164 -17.88 -9.79 31.02
N ASN A 165 -18.70 -8.74 31.16
CA ASN A 165 -18.38 -7.56 31.96
C ASN A 165 -19.02 -7.54 33.36
N GLU A 166 -20.05 -8.34 33.64
CA GLU A 166 -20.54 -8.57 35.01
C GLU A 166 -19.49 -9.28 35.87
N SER A 167 -18.74 -10.22 35.28
CA SER A 167 -17.68 -10.98 35.97
C SER A 167 -16.53 -10.12 36.51
N HIS A 168 -16.23 -8.99 35.86
CA HIS A 168 -15.17 -8.08 36.29
C HIS A 168 -15.61 -7.10 37.39
N ARG A 169 -16.89 -6.71 37.44
CA ARG A 169 -17.41 -5.82 38.50
C ARG A 169 -17.66 -6.56 39.81
N ASP A 170 -18.08 -7.82 39.76
CA ASP A 170 -18.33 -8.61 40.98
C ASP A 170 -17.04 -8.99 41.73
N ARG A 171 -15.94 -9.21 40.99
CA ARG A 171 -14.61 -9.42 41.61
C ARG A 171 -14.04 -8.18 42.29
N ALA A 172 -14.39 -6.98 41.80
CA ALA A 172 -13.94 -5.73 42.42
C ALA A 172 -14.72 -5.38 43.70
N ARG A 173 -16.00 -5.79 43.79
CA ARG A 173 -16.81 -5.61 45.02
C ARG A 173 -16.42 -6.55 46.15
N GLN A 174 -16.03 -7.80 45.86
CA GLN A 174 -15.64 -8.77 46.88
C GLN A 174 -14.26 -8.51 47.52
N MET A 175 -13.45 -7.59 47.00
CA MET A 175 -12.12 -7.26 47.54
C MET A 175 -12.10 -6.04 48.47
N THR A 176 -13.23 -5.33 48.62
CA THR A 176 -13.35 -4.15 49.50
C THR A 176 -14.08 -4.42 50.81
N GLU A 177 -14.53 -5.67 51.03
CA GLU A 177 -15.19 -6.12 52.25
C GLU A 177 -14.36 -7.22 52.92
N THR A 178 -13.25 -6.84 53.56
CA THR A 178 -12.60 -7.63 54.63
C THR A 178 -11.94 -6.69 55.62
#